data_AF-A0A0N8DY45-F1
#
_entry.id   AF-A0A0N8DY45-F1
#
_cell.length_a   1.000
_cell.length_b   1.000
_cell.length_c   1.000
_cell.angle_alpha   90.00
_cell.angle_beta   90.00
_cell.angle_gamma   90.00
#
_symmetry.space_group_name_H-M   'P 1'
#
loop_
_entity.id
_entity.type
_entity.pdbx_description
1 polymer ?
#
loop_
_entity_poly.entity_id
_entity_poly.type
_entity_poly.pdbx_seq_one_letter_code
_entity_poly.pdbx_strand_id
1 'polypeptide(L)'
;MKPVEEVDSEEDLRLRISLSPMNKENPGLPFEKIGLRHPTAIFLMVLWYIFSAFNLFVNKYVISYLKGDPALLAMSQMLMCMCLGFIQLRYSCGLFVSRHPGGGWSSIQRSKLFQRPMLILGSLRFTTLVLGLTSLNYVAVSFAETIKSSAPLFTVMISSIFIGEKTGMYVNLSLIPIMGGLALCSATELSFNMQGFIAVLLTNLSECMQNVYSKVLLSSERHKYGPAELQFFTSFASFMIQILVSFVLVDWAKVQLSAMLVGAMLLNGAFFHFQSITEYALLEHITPVTHSVANTVKRALLIWLSIILFGNPISLYSGIGTLAVIAGVLGYNKARQLDALRIQRLIMPDGYPQKIAL
;
A
#
# COMPACT_ATOMS: atom_id res chain seq x y z
N MET A 1 -32.88 7.66 -59.06
CA MET A 1 -31.45 7.46 -59.34
C MET A 1 -30.69 8.62 -58.72
N LYS A 2 -30.18 8.47 -57.50
CA LYS A 2 -29.26 9.42 -56.86
C LYS A 2 -27.93 8.68 -56.65
N PRO A 3 -26.82 9.14 -57.22
CA PRO A 3 -25.52 8.53 -56.98
C PRO A 3 -24.69 9.29 -55.92
N VAL A 4 -23.89 8.50 -55.17
CA VAL A 4 -22.51 8.73 -54.69
C VAL A 4 -22.32 9.74 -53.54
N GLU A 5 -22.22 9.24 -52.30
CA GLU A 5 -20.98 9.02 -51.49
C GLU A 5 -20.40 10.30 -50.89
N GLU A 6 -20.44 10.38 -49.55
CA GLU A 6 -19.51 11.18 -48.77
C GLU A 6 -18.98 10.27 -47.66
N VAL A 7 -17.77 9.75 -47.89
CA VAL A 7 -16.98 8.96 -46.95
C VAL A 7 -16.43 9.94 -45.93
N ASP A 8 -17.03 9.99 -44.75
CA ASP A 8 -16.60 10.84 -43.64
C ASP A 8 -15.23 10.32 -43.16
N SER A 9 -14.17 11.07 -43.49
CA SER A 9 -12.79 10.68 -43.21
C SER A 9 -12.53 10.68 -41.69
N GLU A 10 -11.70 9.77 -41.20
CA GLU A 10 -11.33 9.63 -39.78
C GLU A 10 -10.73 10.93 -39.18
N GLU A 11 -10.31 11.86 -40.04
CA GLU A 11 -9.80 13.19 -39.69
C GLU A 11 -10.92 14.18 -39.32
N ASP A 12 -12.08 14.13 -39.98
CA ASP A 12 -13.23 14.98 -39.69
C ASP A 12 -13.89 14.61 -38.34
N LEU A 13 -13.87 13.33 -37.99
CA LEU A 13 -14.30 12.87 -36.66
C LEU A 13 -13.36 13.37 -35.54
N ARG A 14 -12.05 13.45 -35.82
CA ARG A 14 -11.05 13.97 -34.88
C ARG A 14 -11.16 15.48 -34.71
N LEU A 15 -11.45 16.21 -35.78
CA LEU A 15 -11.68 17.67 -35.74
C LEU A 15 -12.94 18.02 -34.93
N ARG A 16 -14.02 17.25 -35.05
CA ARG A 16 -15.25 17.46 -34.24
C ARG A 16 -15.06 17.13 -32.75
N ILE A 17 -14.20 16.17 -32.39
CA ILE A 17 -13.81 15.91 -30.99
C ILE A 17 -12.93 17.05 -30.46
N SER A 18 -12.08 17.66 -31.30
CA SER A 18 -11.22 18.78 -30.91
C SER A 18 -11.97 20.13 -30.79
N LEU A 19 -13.12 20.29 -31.44
CA LEU A 19 -13.86 21.56 -31.53
C LEU A 19 -15.19 21.57 -30.75
N SER A 20 -15.49 20.53 -29.97
CA SER A 20 -16.62 20.61 -29.04
C SER A 20 -16.31 21.68 -27.99
N PRO A 21 -17.15 22.72 -27.84
CA PRO A 21 -16.90 23.78 -26.87
C PRO A 21 -16.91 23.16 -25.48
N MET A 22 -15.72 23.10 -24.85
CA MET A 22 -15.57 22.78 -23.43
C MET A 22 -16.56 23.63 -22.64
N ASN A 23 -17.54 22.95 -22.05
CA ASN A 23 -18.49 23.55 -21.14
C ASN A 23 -17.72 24.22 -19.99
N LYS A 24 -17.70 25.57 -19.99
CA LYS A 24 -16.92 26.43 -19.09
C LYS A 24 -17.54 26.57 -17.68
N GLU A 25 -18.33 25.59 -17.22
CA GLU A 25 -19.04 25.67 -15.93
C GLU A 25 -18.54 24.72 -14.83
N ASN A 26 -17.48 23.96 -15.06
CA ASN A 26 -16.66 23.42 -13.97
C ASN A 26 -15.35 22.88 -14.53
N PRO A 27 -14.20 23.57 -14.38
CA PRO A 27 -12.93 22.93 -14.58
C PRO A 27 -12.71 22.03 -13.36
N GLY A 28 -13.32 20.84 -13.40
CA GLY A 28 -13.07 19.79 -12.42
C GLY A 28 -11.61 19.37 -12.55
N LEU A 29 -10.73 20.02 -11.78
CA LEU A 29 -9.44 19.45 -11.42
C LEU A 29 -9.71 18.04 -10.88
N PRO A 30 -9.09 16.97 -11.41
CA PRO A 30 -9.41 15.57 -11.06
C PRO A 30 -8.96 15.17 -9.63
N PHE A 31 -8.77 16.14 -8.74
CA PHE A 31 -8.27 15.97 -7.39
C PHE A 31 -8.96 16.90 -6.40
N GLU A 32 -10.29 16.88 -6.33
CA GLU A 32 -10.95 17.26 -5.06
C GLU A 32 -10.83 16.05 -4.09
N LYS A 33 -9.59 15.72 -3.71
CA LYS A 33 -9.30 14.71 -2.69
C LYS A 33 -9.33 15.40 -1.34
N ILE A 34 -10.27 14.95 -0.52
CA ILE A 34 -10.43 15.32 0.88
C ILE A 34 -9.08 15.05 1.59
N GLY A 35 -8.38 16.13 1.94
CA GLY A 35 -7.07 16.04 2.59
C GLY A 35 -7.11 15.34 3.95
N LEU A 36 -5.93 15.12 4.54
CA LEU A 36 -5.73 14.40 5.81
C LEU A 36 -6.51 15.01 7.01
N ARG A 37 -7.11 16.19 6.83
CA ARG A 37 -7.88 16.94 7.84
C ARG A 37 -9.29 16.43 8.08
N HIS A 38 -9.79 15.51 7.25
CA HIS A 38 -11.12 14.95 7.49
C HIS A 38 -11.09 13.96 8.66
N PRO A 39 -12.02 14.08 9.63
CA PRO A 39 -12.01 13.25 10.85
C PRO A 39 -12.02 11.75 10.54
N THR A 40 -12.72 11.33 9.48
CA THR A 40 -12.71 9.93 9.02
C THR A 40 -11.33 9.43 8.59
N ALA A 41 -10.53 10.25 7.88
CA ALA A 41 -9.20 9.83 7.46
C ALA A 41 -8.26 9.67 8.66
N ILE A 42 -8.35 10.56 9.64
CA ILE A 42 -7.59 10.46 10.90
C ILE A 42 -8.01 9.22 11.68
N PHE A 43 -9.32 8.97 11.81
CA PHE A 43 -9.84 7.79 12.48
C PHE A 43 -9.36 6.49 11.82
N LEU A 44 -9.46 6.39 10.48
CA LEU A 44 -8.98 5.24 9.72
C LEU A 44 -7.46 5.04 9.87
N MET A 45 -6.69 6.12 9.91
CA MET A 45 -5.25 6.07 10.12
C MET A 45 -4.88 5.53 11.51
N VAL A 46 -5.54 6.02 12.57
CA VAL A 46 -5.33 5.51 13.93
C VAL A 46 -5.69 4.02 14.02
N LEU A 47 -6.83 3.64 13.43
CA LEU A 47 -7.28 2.25 13.42
C LEU A 47 -6.31 1.33 12.66
N TRP A 48 -5.80 1.79 11.51
CA TRP A 48 -4.76 1.10 10.75
C TRP A 48 -3.47 0.89 11.57
N TYR A 49 -3.06 1.89 12.35
CA TYR A 49 -1.86 1.79 13.20
C TYR A 49 -2.05 0.77 14.32
N ILE A 50 -3.20 0.80 15.00
CA ILE A 50 -3.53 -0.13 16.08
C ILE A 50 -3.56 -1.57 15.56
N PHE A 51 -4.26 -1.84 14.45
CA PHE A 51 -4.30 -3.19 13.88
C PHE A 51 -2.95 -3.64 13.36
N SER A 52 -2.14 -2.72 12.82
CA SER A 52 -0.76 -3.03 12.44
C SER A 52 0.12 -3.43 13.62
N ALA A 53 -0.05 -2.78 14.77
CA ALA A 53 0.68 -3.12 15.99
C ALA A 53 0.31 -4.51 16.51
N PHE A 54 -0.99 -4.83 16.57
CA PHE A 54 -1.45 -6.16 16.95
C PHE A 54 -0.99 -7.24 15.97
N ASN A 55 -1.12 -7.00 14.66
CA ASN A 55 -0.63 -7.91 13.64
C ASN A 55 0.88 -8.16 13.79
N LEU A 56 1.69 -7.12 13.97
CA LEU A 56 3.13 -7.24 14.17
C LEU A 56 3.47 -8.10 15.38
N PHE A 57 2.79 -7.85 16.52
CA PHE A 57 3.00 -8.60 17.74
C PHE A 57 2.69 -10.09 17.56
N VAL A 58 1.51 -10.40 17.01
CA VAL A 58 1.10 -11.80 16.83
C VAL A 58 1.94 -12.49 15.76
N ASN A 59 2.39 -11.78 14.70
CA ASN A 59 3.34 -12.33 13.72
C ASN A 59 4.63 -12.80 14.39
N LYS A 60 5.22 -11.92 15.21
CA LYS A 60 6.45 -12.25 15.94
C LYS A 60 6.21 -13.37 16.96
N TYR A 61 5.06 -13.37 17.62
CA TYR A 61 4.67 -14.43 18.56
C TYR A 61 4.59 -15.80 17.89
N VAL A 62 3.89 -15.90 16.75
CA VAL A 62 3.73 -17.15 15.99
C VAL A 62 5.08 -17.66 15.48
N ILE A 63 5.88 -16.80 14.85
CA ILE A 63 7.16 -17.20 14.25
C ILE A 63 8.21 -17.55 15.31
N SER A 64 8.38 -16.71 16.35
CA SER A 64 9.48 -16.86 17.29
C SER A 64 9.17 -17.76 18.49
N TYR A 65 7.93 -17.77 19.00
CA TYR A 65 7.57 -18.55 20.20
C TYR A 65 6.87 -19.85 19.84
N LEU A 66 5.91 -19.82 18.92
CA LEU A 66 5.19 -21.03 18.49
C LEU A 66 5.92 -21.79 17.38
N LYS A 67 7.06 -21.26 16.88
CA LYS A 67 7.86 -21.83 15.78
C LYS A 67 7.00 -22.17 14.55
N GLY A 68 5.96 -21.38 14.31
CA GLY A 68 5.07 -21.53 13.17
C GLY A 68 5.80 -21.24 11.87
N ASP A 69 5.50 -22.01 10.83
CA ASP A 69 6.05 -21.78 9.51
C ASP A 69 5.51 -20.46 8.91
N PRO A 70 6.37 -19.56 8.38
CA PRO A 70 5.93 -18.28 7.82
C PRO A 70 5.03 -18.41 6.60
N ALA A 71 5.18 -19.45 5.77
CA ALA A 71 4.32 -19.66 4.61
C ALA A 71 2.93 -20.13 5.04
N LEU A 72 2.83 -20.96 6.09
CA LEU A 72 1.54 -21.31 6.70
C LEU A 72 0.85 -20.09 7.35
N LEU A 73 1.63 -19.19 7.98
CA LEU A 73 1.10 -17.94 8.51
C LEU A 73 0.61 -17.00 7.39
N ALA A 74 1.36 -16.90 6.29
CA ALA A 74 0.94 -16.15 5.10
C ALA A 74 -0.38 -16.70 4.53
N MET A 75 -0.48 -18.04 4.44
CA MET A 75 -1.69 -18.74 4.03
C MET A 75 -2.88 -18.41 4.92
N SER A 76 -2.71 -18.46 6.25
CA SER A 76 -3.79 -18.17 7.19
C SER A 76 -4.24 -16.70 7.09
N GLN A 77 -3.30 -15.77 6.93
CA GLN A 77 -3.61 -14.34 6.73
C GLN A 77 -4.42 -14.09 5.46
N MET A 78 -4.02 -14.67 4.33
CA MET A 78 -4.75 -14.52 3.07
C MET A 78 -6.12 -15.20 3.11
N LEU A 79 -6.21 -16.39 3.71
CA LEU A 79 -7.48 -17.09 3.93
C LEU A 79 -8.44 -16.25 4.77
N MET A 80 -7.96 -15.69 5.88
CA MET A 80 -8.78 -14.83 6.74
C MET A 80 -9.22 -13.56 6.03
N CYS A 81 -8.35 -12.93 5.23
CA CYS A 81 -8.73 -11.78 4.40
C CYS A 81 -9.80 -12.12 3.37
N MET A 82 -9.70 -13.29 2.75
CA MET A 82 -10.69 -13.77 1.78
C MET A 82 -12.04 -14.03 2.45
N CYS A 83 -12.07 -14.75 3.58
CA CYS A 83 -13.29 -15.07 4.30
C CYS A 83 -13.97 -13.83 4.88
N LEU A 84 -13.22 -12.99 5.61
CA LEU A 84 -13.75 -11.77 6.20
C LEU A 84 -14.10 -10.72 5.13
N GLY A 85 -13.32 -10.63 4.04
CA GLY A 85 -13.62 -9.80 2.89
C GLY A 85 -14.92 -10.21 2.20
N PHE A 86 -15.17 -11.51 2.06
CA PHE A 86 -16.44 -12.03 1.53
C PHE A 86 -17.63 -11.64 2.42
N ILE A 87 -17.48 -11.80 3.74
CA ILE A 87 -18.51 -11.39 4.71
C ILE A 87 -18.79 -9.89 4.61
N GLN A 88 -17.75 -9.06 4.52
CA GLN A 88 -17.89 -7.60 4.37
C GLN A 88 -18.58 -7.20 3.06
N LEU A 89 -18.30 -7.90 1.97
CA LEU A 89 -19.00 -7.68 0.71
C LEU A 89 -20.49 -8.06 0.81
N ARG A 90 -20.81 -9.11 1.57
CA ARG A 90 -22.20 -9.60 1.72
C ARG A 90 -23.02 -8.79 2.72
N TYR A 91 -22.40 -8.34 3.80
CA TYR A 91 -22.97 -7.54 4.87
C TYR A 91 -22.15 -6.26 4.96
N SER A 92 -22.53 -5.26 4.15
CA SER A 92 -21.81 -3.98 4.10
C SER A 92 -21.87 -3.29 5.47
N CYS A 93 -20.78 -3.37 6.23
CA CYS A 93 -20.61 -2.62 7.46
C CYS A 93 -20.29 -1.16 7.09
N GLY A 94 -21.28 -0.26 7.24
CA GLY A 94 -21.29 1.19 6.99
C GLY A 94 -20.02 1.91 6.47
N LEU A 95 -18.89 1.84 7.18
CA LEU A 95 -17.63 2.48 6.77
C LEU A 95 -16.94 1.85 5.55
N PHE A 96 -17.37 0.65 5.15
CA PHE A 96 -16.76 -0.17 4.09
C PHE A 96 -17.80 -0.62 3.06
N VAL A 97 -18.70 0.29 2.68
CA VAL A 97 -19.79 0.02 1.74
C VAL A 97 -19.24 -0.37 0.37
N SER A 98 -19.71 -1.50 -0.15
CA SER A 98 -19.49 -1.86 -1.55
C SER A 98 -20.15 -0.79 -2.45
N ARG A 99 -19.40 -0.25 -3.40
CA ARG A 99 -19.91 0.76 -4.36
C ARG A 99 -20.92 0.19 -5.36
N HIS A 100 -21.17 -1.12 -5.33
CA HIS A 100 -22.20 -1.81 -6.11
C HIS A 100 -23.20 -2.55 -5.21
N PRO A 101 -24.15 -1.87 -4.54
CA PRO A 101 -25.11 -2.51 -3.64
C PRO A 101 -26.23 -3.29 -4.35
N GLY A 102 -26.28 -3.31 -5.69
CA GLY A 102 -27.44 -3.86 -6.43
C GLY A 102 -27.21 -4.28 -7.88
N GLY A 103 -25.98 -4.21 -8.41
CA GLY A 103 -25.65 -4.76 -9.74
C GLY A 103 -25.18 -6.20 -9.61
N GLY A 104 -25.76 -7.13 -10.37
CA GLY A 104 -25.46 -8.56 -10.26
C GLY A 104 -23.95 -8.85 -10.21
N TRP A 105 -23.50 -9.39 -9.06
CA TRP A 105 -22.14 -9.89 -8.78
C TRP A 105 -21.48 -10.61 -9.97
N SER A 106 -22.32 -11.32 -10.74
CA SER A 106 -21.95 -12.15 -11.89
C SER A 106 -21.52 -11.41 -13.15
N SER A 107 -21.86 -10.11 -13.30
CA SER A 107 -21.53 -9.31 -14.48
C SER A 107 -20.18 -8.59 -14.31
N ILE A 108 -19.92 -8.03 -13.13
CA ILE A 108 -18.68 -7.29 -12.80
C ILE A 108 -17.47 -8.23 -12.74
N GLN A 109 -17.61 -9.42 -12.15
CA GLN A 109 -16.55 -10.43 -12.03
C GLN A 109 -16.10 -11.00 -13.40
N ARG A 110 -16.89 -10.84 -14.45
CA ARG A 110 -16.72 -11.52 -15.74
C ARG A 110 -15.95 -10.72 -16.78
N SER A 111 -15.74 -9.41 -16.57
CA SER A 111 -14.96 -8.63 -17.51
C SER A 111 -13.46 -8.94 -17.35
N LYS A 112 -12.78 -9.29 -18.45
CA LYS A 112 -11.32 -9.47 -18.46
C LYS A 112 -10.59 -8.20 -18.00
N LEU A 113 -11.24 -7.05 -18.12
CA LEU A 113 -10.77 -5.74 -17.66
C LEU A 113 -10.77 -5.61 -16.14
N PHE A 114 -11.63 -6.33 -15.42
CA PHE A 114 -11.66 -6.39 -13.95
C PHE A 114 -10.69 -7.46 -13.41
N GLN A 115 -10.63 -8.63 -14.05
CA GLN A 115 -9.83 -9.75 -13.56
C GLN A 115 -8.32 -9.48 -13.65
N ARG A 116 -7.84 -8.87 -14.75
CA ARG A 116 -6.40 -8.64 -14.97
C ARG A 116 -5.76 -7.75 -13.88
N PRO A 117 -6.32 -6.57 -13.54
CA PRO A 117 -5.80 -5.76 -12.44
C PRO A 117 -5.82 -6.46 -11.09
N MET A 118 -6.88 -7.21 -10.77
CA MET A 118 -6.98 -7.94 -9.50
C MET A 118 -5.95 -9.06 -9.40
N LEU A 119 -5.64 -9.76 -10.50
CA LEU A 119 -4.60 -10.77 -10.54
C LEU A 119 -3.20 -10.17 -10.35
N ILE A 120 -2.89 -9.04 -11.01
CA ILE A 120 -1.61 -8.34 -10.84
C ILE A 120 -1.46 -7.82 -9.41
N LEU A 121 -2.51 -7.21 -8.87
CA LEU A 121 -2.46 -6.68 -7.51
C LEU A 121 -2.40 -7.81 -6.46
N GLY A 122 -3.10 -8.92 -6.72
CA GLY A 122 -3.01 -10.14 -5.91
C GLY A 122 -1.62 -10.78 -5.95
N SER A 123 -0.95 -10.84 -7.11
CA SER A 123 0.42 -11.37 -7.16
C SER A 123 1.40 -10.50 -6.38
N LEU A 124 1.28 -9.17 -6.46
CA LEU A 124 2.08 -8.26 -5.63
C LEU A 124 1.81 -8.45 -4.13
N ARG A 125 0.55 -8.68 -3.76
CA ARG A 125 0.15 -8.92 -2.37
C ARG A 125 0.72 -10.22 -1.81
N PHE A 126 0.66 -11.29 -2.60
CA PHE A 126 1.36 -12.55 -2.32
C PHE A 126 2.86 -12.32 -2.11
N THR A 127 3.54 -11.67 -3.07
CA THR A 127 4.98 -11.43 -3.01
C THR A 127 5.37 -10.61 -1.77
N THR A 128 4.64 -9.53 -1.48
CA THR A 128 4.86 -8.68 -0.31
C THR A 128 4.73 -9.48 0.98
N LEU A 129 3.71 -10.33 1.09
CA LEU A 129 3.45 -11.10 2.29
C LEU A 129 4.51 -12.18 2.55
N VAL A 130 4.84 -12.98 1.53
CA VAL A 130 5.81 -14.07 1.66
C VAL A 130 7.20 -13.53 1.98
N LEU A 131 7.66 -12.52 1.24
CA LEU A 131 8.98 -11.91 1.49
C LEU A 131 9.01 -11.23 2.86
N GLY A 132 7.91 -10.55 3.23
CA GLY A 132 7.79 -9.86 4.49
C GLY A 132 7.90 -10.80 5.68
N LEU A 133 7.14 -11.90 5.68
CA LEU A 133 7.17 -12.87 6.77
C LEU A 133 8.46 -13.70 6.78
N THR A 134 8.95 -14.12 5.60
CA THR A 134 10.20 -14.87 5.49
C THR A 134 11.38 -14.05 6.01
N SER A 135 11.40 -12.74 5.78
CA SER A 135 12.47 -11.88 6.28
C SER A 135 12.60 -11.86 7.81
N LEU A 136 11.49 -12.05 8.54
CA LEU A 136 11.49 -12.05 10.01
C LEU A 136 12.20 -13.25 10.63
N ASN A 137 12.49 -14.30 9.85
CA ASN A 137 13.34 -15.40 10.27
C ASN A 137 14.83 -15.04 10.25
N TYR A 138 15.22 -14.06 9.44
CA TYR A 138 16.62 -13.71 9.20
C TYR A 138 17.05 -12.43 9.91
N VAL A 139 16.13 -11.49 10.13
CA VAL A 139 16.44 -10.17 10.69
C VAL A 139 15.47 -9.77 11.80
N ALA A 140 15.95 -8.89 12.69
CA ALA A 140 15.14 -8.30 13.74
C ALA A 140 13.99 -7.45 13.17
N VAL A 141 12.87 -7.41 13.90
CA VAL A 141 11.66 -6.68 13.50
C VAL A 141 11.94 -5.17 13.36
N SER A 142 12.66 -4.59 14.32
CA SER A 142 13.07 -3.18 14.31
C SER A 142 13.91 -2.85 13.07
N PHE A 143 14.85 -3.71 12.70
CA PHE A 143 15.67 -3.55 11.50
C PHE A 143 14.83 -3.62 10.23
N ALA A 144 13.94 -4.60 10.13
CA ALA A 144 13.04 -4.74 8.99
C ALA A 144 12.14 -3.50 8.82
N GLU A 145 11.56 -2.98 9.91
CA GLU A 145 10.73 -1.77 9.86
C GLU A 145 11.55 -0.51 9.53
N THR A 146 12.83 -0.48 9.89
CA THR A 146 13.75 0.61 9.54
C THR A 146 14.01 0.65 8.03
N ILE A 147 14.30 -0.50 7.41
CA ILE A 147 14.45 -0.59 5.95
C ILE A 147 13.15 -0.18 5.26
N LYS A 148 12.00 -0.69 5.71
CA LYS A 148 10.70 -0.34 5.11
C LYS A 148 10.29 1.12 5.31
N SER A 149 10.89 1.84 6.26
CA SER A 149 10.64 3.28 6.45
C SER A 149 11.12 4.14 5.28
N SER A 150 11.96 3.57 4.40
CA SER A 150 12.35 4.17 3.11
C SER A 150 11.27 4.09 2.01
N ALA A 151 10.05 3.61 2.32
CA ALA A 151 8.92 3.53 1.40
C ALA A 151 8.65 4.81 0.58
N PRO A 152 8.80 6.05 1.11
CA PRO A 152 8.59 7.27 0.33
C PRO A 152 9.50 7.37 -0.89
N LEU A 153 10.75 6.88 -0.79
CA LEU A 153 11.70 6.84 -1.90
C LEU A 153 11.12 6.04 -3.08
N PHE A 154 10.74 4.79 -2.81
CA PHE A 154 10.21 3.87 -3.81
C PHE A 154 8.86 4.33 -4.31
N THR A 155 7.97 4.76 -3.42
CA THR A 155 6.62 5.21 -3.78
C THR A 155 6.68 6.32 -4.82
N VAL A 156 7.62 7.25 -4.69
CA VAL A 156 7.70 8.38 -5.61
C VAL A 156 8.37 8.01 -6.93
N MET A 157 9.41 7.18 -6.92
CA MET A 157 9.93 6.62 -8.16
C MET A 157 8.84 5.91 -8.95
N ILE A 158 8.03 5.09 -8.26
CA ILE A 158 6.93 4.33 -8.86
C ILE A 158 5.80 5.24 -9.32
N SER A 159 5.37 6.18 -8.48
CA SER A 159 4.33 7.16 -8.81
C SER A 159 4.75 8.03 -10.00
N SER A 160 6.04 8.38 -10.10
CA SER A 160 6.56 9.14 -11.25
C SER A 160 6.45 8.33 -12.55
N ILE A 161 6.72 7.02 -12.51
CA ILE A 161 6.62 6.12 -13.67
C ILE A 161 5.16 5.84 -14.05
N PHE A 162 4.31 5.52 -13.07
CA PHE A 162 2.92 5.11 -13.31
C PHE A 162 1.96 6.28 -13.54
N ILE A 163 2.16 7.40 -12.84
CA ILE A 163 1.26 8.56 -12.84
C ILE A 163 1.88 9.73 -13.63
N GLY A 164 3.19 9.74 -13.87
CA GLY A 164 3.87 10.78 -14.65
C GLY A 164 4.25 12.03 -13.86
N GLU A 165 4.14 12.01 -12.53
CA GLU A 165 4.50 13.16 -11.70
C GLU A 165 6.02 13.37 -11.65
N LYS A 166 6.53 14.55 -12.03
CA LYS A 166 7.95 14.88 -11.87
C LYS A 166 8.26 15.33 -10.44
N THR A 167 9.48 15.07 -9.97
CA THR A 167 9.99 15.51 -8.66
C THR A 167 11.01 16.63 -8.82
N GLY A 168 11.00 17.59 -7.90
CA GLY A 168 11.98 18.66 -7.88
C GLY A 168 13.26 18.28 -7.16
N MET A 169 14.24 19.18 -7.24
CA MET A 169 15.61 18.95 -6.75
C MET A 169 15.67 18.75 -5.22
N TYR A 170 14.81 19.43 -4.46
CA TYR A 170 14.75 19.29 -2.99
C TYR A 170 14.31 17.89 -2.56
N VAL A 171 13.43 17.26 -3.33
CA VAL A 171 13.01 15.87 -3.12
C VAL A 171 14.21 14.94 -3.29
N ASN A 172 15.04 15.13 -4.31
CA ASN A 172 16.23 14.31 -4.53
C ASN A 172 17.29 14.50 -3.42
N LEU A 173 17.46 15.72 -2.89
CA LEU A 173 18.38 15.98 -1.78
C LEU A 173 17.94 15.30 -0.48
N SER A 174 16.63 15.23 -0.22
CA SER A 174 16.10 14.55 0.95
C SER A 174 16.28 13.03 0.94
N LEU A 175 16.62 12.42 -0.21
CA LEU A 175 16.94 10.99 -0.29
C LEU A 175 18.30 10.68 0.36
N ILE A 176 19.22 11.64 0.38
CA ILE A 176 20.58 11.46 0.93
C ILE A 176 20.54 11.08 2.42
N PRO A 177 19.87 11.83 3.33
CA PRO A 177 19.80 11.43 4.74
C PRO A 177 19.04 10.11 4.95
N ILE A 178 18.06 9.78 4.09
CA ILE A 178 17.33 8.50 4.16
C ILE A 178 18.28 7.34 3.84
N MET A 179 19.02 7.42 2.72
CA MET A 179 19.97 6.39 2.31
C MET A 179 21.15 6.28 3.27
N GLY A 180 21.64 7.41 3.78
CA GLY A 180 22.71 7.45 4.78
C GLY A 180 22.27 6.82 6.11
N GLY A 181 21.07 7.16 6.60
CA GLY A 181 20.52 6.55 7.81
C GLY A 181 20.29 5.05 7.66
N LEU A 182 19.79 4.61 6.49
CA LEU A 182 19.60 3.20 6.17
C LEU A 182 20.93 2.42 6.11
N ALA A 183 21.95 3.00 5.48
CA ALA A 183 23.29 2.44 5.43
C ALA A 183 23.90 2.32 6.83
N LEU A 184 23.74 3.34 7.67
CA LEU A 184 24.23 3.32 9.06
C LEU A 184 23.52 2.24 9.90
N CYS A 185 22.20 2.13 9.79
CA CYS A 185 21.45 1.06 10.48
C CYS A 185 21.92 -0.31 10.02
N SER A 186 22.11 -0.51 8.72
CA SER A 186 22.54 -1.78 8.15
C SER A 186 23.97 -2.16 8.57
N ALA A 187 24.88 -1.19 8.64
CA ALA A 187 26.25 -1.41 9.05
C ALA A 187 26.42 -1.69 10.56
N THR A 188 25.43 -1.31 11.38
CA THR A 188 25.50 -1.36 12.85
C THR A 188 24.50 -2.34 13.46
N GLU A 189 23.79 -3.08 12.62
CA GLU A 189 22.83 -4.09 13.03
C GLU A 189 23.55 -5.38 13.46
N LEU A 190 23.34 -5.79 14.71
CA LEU A 190 24.03 -6.95 15.30
C LEU A 190 23.61 -8.27 14.65
N SER A 191 22.37 -8.33 14.15
CA SER A 191 21.80 -9.51 13.47
C SER A 191 21.65 -9.28 11.97
N PHE A 192 22.61 -8.59 11.34
CA PHE A 192 22.57 -8.36 9.90
C PHE A 192 22.69 -9.69 9.13
N ASN A 193 21.71 -9.95 8.28
CA ASN A 193 21.73 -11.05 7.33
C ASN A 193 21.40 -10.52 5.93
N MET A 194 22.27 -10.78 4.95
CA MET A 194 22.10 -10.26 3.58
C MET A 194 20.81 -10.76 2.91
N GLN A 195 20.43 -12.02 3.11
CA GLN A 195 19.21 -12.59 2.54
C GLN A 195 17.97 -11.91 3.15
N GLY A 196 17.97 -11.72 4.47
CA GLY A 196 16.92 -10.97 5.16
C GLY A 196 16.84 -9.51 4.68
N PHE A 197 17.98 -8.83 4.54
CA PHE A 197 18.04 -7.45 4.04
C PHE A 197 17.43 -7.31 2.64
N ILE A 198 17.84 -8.17 1.69
CA ILE A 198 17.29 -8.17 0.33
C ILE A 198 15.79 -8.48 0.35
N ALA A 199 15.35 -9.46 1.15
CA ALA A 199 13.94 -9.80 1.28
C ALA A 199 13.11 -8.62 1.80
N VAL A 200 13.59 -7.86 2.80
CA VAL A 200 12.91 -6.67 3.30
C VAL A 200 12.88 -5.56 2.25
N LEU A 201 13.98 -5.34 1.53
CA LEU A 201 14.05 -4.32 0.48
C LEU A 201 13.03 -4.61 -0.65
N LEU A 202 12.97 -5.87 -1.10
CA LEU A 202 12.00 -6.33 -2.09
C LEU A 202 10.57 -6.29 -1.57
N THR A 203 10.35 -6.60 -0.29
CA THR A 203 9.05 -6.43 0.37
C THR A 203 8.59 -4.97 0.28
N ASN A 204 9.47 -4.03 0.64
CA ASN A 204 9.16 -2.61 0.61
C ASN A 204 8.84 -2.11 -0.82
N LEU A 205 9.62 -2.56 -1.81
CA LEU A 205 9.38 -2.24 -3.21
C LEU A 205 8.02 -2.77 -3.69
N SER A 206 7.71 -4.04 -3.39
CA SER A 206 6.43 -4.68 -3.76
C SER A 206 5.24 -4.02 -3.07
N GLU A 207 5.38 -3.65 -1.78
CA GLU A 207 4.36 -2.92 -1.03
C GLU A 207 4.08 -1.54 -1.64
N CYS A 208 5.14 -0.81 -2.04
CA CYS A 208 4.98 0.49 -2.70
C CYS A 208 4.27 0.34 -4.06
N MET A 209 4.63 -0.67 -4.86
CA MET A 209 3.95 -0.97 -6.13
C MET A 209 2.47 -1.28 -5.90
N GLN A 210 2.18 -2.14 -4.92
CA GLN A 210 0.81 -2.50 -4.53
C GLN A 210 0.00 -1.25 -4.15
N ASN A 211 0.55 -0.38 -3.31
CA ASN A 211 -0.18 0.78 -2.80
C ASN A 211 -0.44 1.83 -3.88
N VAL A 212 0.55 2.11 -4.74
CA VAL A 212 0.35 3.01 -5.89
C VAL A 212 -0.69 2.43 -6.85
N TYR A 213 -0.57 1.15 -7.21
CA TYR A 213 -1.50 0.52 -8.13
C TYR A 213 -2.93 0.42 -7.57
N SER A 214 -3.07 0.11 -6.28
CA SER A 214 -4.35 0.13 -5.57
C SER A 214 -5.00 1.51 -5.63
N LYS A 215 -4.22 2.58 -5.43
CA LYS A 215 -4.76 3.94 -5.54
C LYS A 215 -5.21 4.29 -6.96
N VAL A 216 -4.47 3.87 -7.98
CA VAL A 216 -4.86 4.06 -9.38
C VAL A 216 -6.20 3.37 -9.66
N LEU A 217 -6.40 2.15 -9.15
CA LEU A 217 -7.66 1.43 -9.31
C LEU A 217 -8.81 2.11 -8.54
N LEU A 218 -8.61 2.47 -7.28
CA LEU A 218 -9.63 3.17 -6.46
C LEU A 218 -10.01 4.55 -7.03
N SER A 219 -9.12 5.18 -7.79
CA SER A 219 -9.36 6.49 -8.40
C SER A 219 -9.81 6.41 -9.87
N SER A 220 -10.03 5.21 -10.42
CA SER A 220 -10.39 5.05 -11.84
C SER A 220 -11.85 5.45 -12.09
N GLU A 221 -12.07 6.36 -13.05
CA GLU A 221 -13.42 6.77 -13.47
C GLU A 221 -14.13 5.71 -14.32
N ARG A 222 -13.36 4.86 -15.03
CA ARG A 222 -13.91 3.82 -15.92
C ARG A 222 -14.59 2.69 -15.16
N HIS A 223 -14.03 2.32 -14.01
CA HIS A 223 -14.55 1.28 -13.13
C HIS A 223 -14.34 1.72 -11.68
N LYS A 224 -15.42 2.00 -10.97
CA LYS A 224 -15.35 2.37 -9.54
C LYS A 224 -15.13 1.11 -8.72
N TYR A 225 -13.89 0.86 -8.32
CA TYR A 225 -13.55 -0.17 -7.34
C TYR A 225 -13.77 0.36 -5.92
N GLY A 226 -14.26 -0.47 -5.00
CA GLY A 226 -14.34 -0.18 -3.57
C GLY A 226 -13.21 -0.84 -2.75
N PRO A 227 -12.95 -0.39 -1.51
CA PRO A 227 -11.91 -0.96 -0.64
C PRO A 227 -12.17 -2.43 -0.31
N ALA A 228 -13.43 -2.79 -0.03
CA ALA A 228 -13.84 -4.16 0.27
C ALA A 228 -13.67 -5.09 -0.96
N GLU A 229 -13.89 -4.57 -2.17
CA GLU A 229 -13.70 -5.32 -3.41
C GLU A 229 -12.21 -5.58 -3.65
N LEU A 230 -11.37 -4.54 -3.54
CA LEU A 230 -9.92 -4.68 -3.61
C LEU A 230 -9.44 -5.70 -2.58
N GLN A 231 -9.87 -5.57 -1.32
CA GLN A 231 -9.50 -6.49 -0.24
C GLN A 231 -9.83 -7.94 -0.60
N PHE A 232 -11.07 -8.23 -1.00
CA PHE A 232 -11.51 -9.59 -1.28
C PHE A 232 -10.84 -10.18 -2.52
N PHE A 233 -10.91 -9.50 -3.68
CA PHE A 233 -10.43 -10.08 -4.94
C PHE A 233 -8.91 -10.24 -4.98
N THR A 234 -8.17 -9.28 -4.41
CA THR A 234 -6.71 -9.40 -4.32
C THR A 234 -6.30 -10.50 -3.34
N SER A 235 -6.99 -10.63 -2.21
CA SER A 235 -6.71 -11.69 -1.23
C SER A 235 -7.09 -13.07 -1.77
N PHE A 236 -8.19 -13.18 -2.53
CA PHE A 236 -8.56 -14.41 -3.23
C PHE A 236 -7.48 -14.82 -4.23
N ALA A 237 -7.04 -13.91 -5.11
CA ALA A 237 -5.97 -14.19 -6.06
C ALA A 237 -4.65 -14.56 -5.36
N SER A 238 -4.29 -13.84 -4.30
CA SER A 238 -3.09 -14.13 -3.49
C SER A 238 -3.16 -15.49 -2.83
N PHE A 239 -4.31 -15.85 -2.27
CA PHE A 239 -4.54 -17.12 -1.61
C PHE A 239 -4.42 -18.30 -2.58
N MET A 240 -4.97 -18.16 -3.80
CA MET A 240 -4.82 -19.18 -4.85
C MET A 240 -3.36 -19.38 -5.26
N ILE A 241 -2.57 -18.32 -5.38
CA ILE A 241 -1.13 -18.44 -5.67
C ILE A 241 -0.41 -19.07 -4.48
N GLN A 242 -0.72 -18.61 -3.27
CA GLN A 242 -0.09 -19.07 -2.04
C GLN A 242 -0.35 -20.55 -1.79
N ILE A 243 -1.54 -21.09 -2.07
CA ILE A 243 -1.83 -22.52 -1.87
C ILE A 243 -0.92 -23.37 -2.75
N LEU A 244 -0.73 -22.98 -4.02
CA LEU A 244 0.12 -23.67 -4.98
C LEU A 244 1.59 -23.64 -4.55
N VAL A 245 2.06 -22.46 -4.13
CA VAL A 245 3.44 -22.27 -3.69
C VAL A 245 3.71 -22.97 -2.36
N SER A 246 2.72 -23.04 -1.46
CA SER A 246 2.88 -23.67 -0.15
C SER A 246 3.09 -25.18 -0.25
N PHE A 247 2.60 -25.85 -1.30
CA PHE A 247 2.95 -27.26 -1.55
C PHE A 247 4.45 -27.47 -1.75
N VAL A 248 5.18 -26.46 -2.23
CA VAL A 248 6.62 -26.52 -2.49
C VAL A 248 7.43 -25.95 -1.33
N LEU A 249 6.98 -24.84 -0.72
CA LEU A 249 7.73 -24.14 0.32
C LEU A 249 7.58 -24.76 1.71
N VAL A 250 6.46 -25.41 2.00
CA VAL A 250 6.19 -25.97 3.33
C VAL A 250 6.66 -27.42 3.38
N ASP A 251 7.51 -27.72 4.36
CA ASP A 251 7.86 -29.10 4.70
C ASP A 251 6.73 -29.73 5.52
N TRP A 252 5.72 -30.26 4.83
CA TRP A 252 4.50 -30.81 5.41
C TRP A 252 4.76 -31.93 6.43
N ALA A 253 5.89 -32.63 6.35
CA ALA A 253 6.26 -33.67 7.31
C ALA A 253 6.62 -33.11 8.69
N LYS A 254 7.05 -31.84 8.76
CA LYS A 254 7.46 -31.16 10.01
C LYS A 254 6.37 -30.28 10.59
N VAL A 255 5.22 -30.15 9.91
CA VAL A 255 4.12 -29.29 10.36
C VAL A 255 3.45 -29.91 11.58
N GLN A 256 3.61 -29.27 12.73
CA GLN A 256 2.91 -29.62 13.97
C GLN A 256 1.90 -28.53 14.31
N LEU A 257 0.62 -28.82 14.09
CA LEU A 257 -0.47 -27.89 14.40
C LEU A 257 -0.98 -28.13 15.81
N SER A 258 -0.59 -27.24 16.73
CA SER A 258 -1.24 -27.15 18.04
C SER A 258 -2.47 -26.24 17.95
N ALA A 259 -3.48 -26.48 18.81
CA ALA A 259 -4.65 -25.60 18.88
C ALA A 259 -4.29 -24.13 19.16
N MET A 260 -3.24 -23.91 19.97
CA MET A 260 -2.71 -22.58 20.24
C MET A 260 -2.11 -21.92 18.99
N LEU A 261 -1.35 -22.68 18.17
CA LEU A 261 -0.78 -22.19 16.92
C LEU A 261 -1.89 -21.82 15.93
N VAL A 262 -2.88 -22.69 15.74
CA VAL A 262 -4.01 -22.42 14.86
C VAL A 262 -4.79 -21.20 15.35
N GLY A 263 -5.10 -21.12 16.64
CA GLY A 263 -5.78 -19.96 17.23
C GLY A 263 -5.02 -18.65 17.04
N ALA A 264 -3.70 -18.66 17.25
CA ALA A 264 -2.84 -17.50 17.04
C ALA A 264 -2.76 -17.10 15.56
N MET A 265 -2.69 -18.06 14.64
CA MET A 265 -2.70 -17.83 13.19
C MET A 265 -4.03 -17.23 12.70
N LEU A 266 -5.16 -17.69 13.24
CA LEU A 266 -6.49 -17.15 12.90
C LEU A 266 -6.66 -15.73 13.46
N LEU A 267 -6.27 -15.50 14.71
CA LEU A 267 -6.29 -14.16 15.32
C LEU A 267 -5.39 -13.19 14.57
N ASN A 268 -4.19 -13.64 14.19
CA ASN A 268 -3.28 -12.86 13.37
C ASN A 268 -3.90 -12.52 12.01
N GLY A 269 -4.50 -13.50 11.33
CA GLY A 269 -5.18 -13.27 10.07
C GLY A 269 -6.34 -12.28 10.17
N ALA A 270 -7.08 -12.27 11.29
CA ALA A 270 -8.09 -11.27 11.56
C ALA A 270 -7.49 -9.86 11.71
N PHE A 271 -6.43 -9.69 12.50
CA PHE A 271 -5.73 -8.40 12.62
C PHE A 271 -5.13 -7.94 11.29
N PHE A 272 -4.56 -8.86 10.50
CA PHE A 272 -4.04 -8.57 9.18
C PHE A 272 -5.15 -8.11 8.22
N HIS A 273 -6.34 -8.73 8.27
CA HIS A 273 -7.51 -8.29 7.51
C HIS A 273 -7.94 -6.87 7.90
N PHE A 274 -8.10 -6.60 9.20
CA PHE A 274 -8.51 -5.28 9.67
C PHE A 274 -7.48 -4.19 9.39
N GLN A 275 -6.20 -4.51 9.51
CA GLN A 275 -5.11 -3.65 9.05
C GLN A 275 -5.28 -3.32 7.57
N SER A 276 -5.45 -4.33 6.72
CA SER A 276 -5.47 -4.15 5.27
C SER A 276 -6.71 -3.39 4.78
N ILE A 277 -7.91 -3.67 5.32
CA ILE A 277 -9.12 -2.96 4.89
C ILE A 277 -9.13 -1.50 5.34
N THR A 278 -8.58 -1.20 6.53
CA THR A 278 -8.46 0.18 7.01
C THR A 278 -7.43 0.99 6.21
N GLU A 279 -6.35 0.32 5.76
CA GLU A 279 -5.39 0.89 4.81
C GLU A 279 -6.04 1.24 3.48
N TYR A 280 -6.78 0.30 2.86
CA TYR A 280 -7.46 0.57 1.60
C TYR A 280 -8.52 1.66 1.71
N ALA A 281 -9.27 1.70 2.83
CA ALA A 281 -10.24 2.76 3.08
C ALA A 281 -9.55 4.13 3.25
N LEU A 282 -8.45 4.19 3.99
CA LEU A 282 -7.64 5.41 4.11
C LEU A 282 -7.13 5.86 2.74
N LEU A 283 -6.64 4.92 1.93
CA LEU A 283 -6.09 5.17 0.60
C LEU A 283 -7.13 5.78 -0.35
N GLU A 284 -8.43 5.59 -0.14
CA GLU A 284 -9.46 6.31 -0.92
C GLU A 284 -9.40 7.81 -0.71
N HIS A 285 -9.15 8.25 0.52
CA HIS A 285 -9.19 9.65 0.90
C HIS A 285 -7.88 10.38 0.62
N ILE A 286 -6.74 9.68 0.68
CA ILE A 286 -5.42 10.32 0.57
C ILE A 286 -4.68 9.99 -0.74
N THR A 287 -3.59 10.71 -1.03
CA THR A 287 -2.72 10.43 -2.19
C THR A 287 -1.75 9.27 -1.88
N PRO A 288 -1.16 8.60 -2.90
CA PRO A 288 -0.14 7.57 -2.66
C PRO A 288 1.05 8.08 -1.85
N VAL A 289 1.43 9.33 -2.07
CA VAL A 289 2.54 9.96 -1.35
C VAL A 289 2.17 10.17 0.11
N THR A 290 1.01 10.80 0.41
CA THR A 290 0.51 10.98 1.79
C THR A 290 0.37 9.63 2.51
N HIS A 291 -0.08 8.60 1.80
CA HIS A 291 -0.13 7.24 2.33
C HIS A 291 1.25 6.72 2.73
N SER A 292 2.25 6.90 1.87
CA SER A 292 3.63 6.51 2.15
C SER A 292 4.20 7.23 3.39
N VAL A 293 3.89 8.52 3.56
CA VAL A 293 4.24 9.28 4.77
C VAL A 293 3.61 8.68 6.03
N ALA A 294 2.30 8.45 5.99
CA ALA A 294 1.57 7.85 7.10
C ALA A 294 2.12 6.45 7.40
N ASN A 295 2.53 5.70 6.39
CA ASN A 295 3.19 4.41 6.59
C ASN A 295 4.54 4.58 7.32
N THR A 296 5.39 5.54 6.95
CA THR A 296 6.65 5.76 7.67
C THR A 296 6.43 6.14 9.13
N VAL A 297 5.44 6.99 9.45
CA VAL A 297 5.11 7.32 10.84
C VAL A 297 4.65 6.08 11.60
N LYS A 298 3.77 5.27 11.01
CA LYS A 298 3.35 3.98 11.57
C LYS A 298 4.56 3.11 11.90
N ARG A 299 5.51 2.98 10.96
CA ARG A 299 6.72 2.17 11.14
C ARG A 299 7.61 2.69 12.25
N ALA A 300 7.81 4.00 12.35
CA ALA A 300 8.54 4.60 13.45
C ALA A 300 7.94 4.21 14.81
N LEU A 301 6.61 4.26 14.95
CA LEU A 301 5.91 3.81 16.16
C LEU A 301 6.09 2.31 16.40
N LEU A 302 6.00 1.49 15.35
CA LEU A 302 6.19 0.04 15.44
C LEU A 302 7.62 -0.37 15.81
N ILE A 303 8.63 0.39 15.39
CA ILE A 303 10.03 0.19 15.80
C ILE A 303 10.14 0.35 17.32
N TRP A 304 9.70 1.49 17.86
CA TRP A 304 9.70 1.75 19.31
C TRP A 304 8.91 0.71 20.09
N LEU A 305 7.72 0.37 19.61
CA LEU A 305 6.89 -0.68 20.21
C LEU A 305 7.60 -2.03 20.21
N SER A 306 8.27 -2.40 19.11
CA SER A 306 9.00 -3.66 19.00
C SER A 306 10.20 -3.74 19.96
N ILE A 307 10.88 -2.62 20.21
CA ILE A 307 12.00 -2.54 21.17
C ILE A 307 11.49 -2.75 22.58
N ILE A 308 10.40 -2.06 22.95
CA ILE A 308 9.81 -2.15 24.29
C ILE A 308 9.26 -3.56 24.55
N LEU A 309 8.58 -4.16 23.57
CA LEU A 309 7.93 -5.47 23.74
C LEU A 309 8.89 -6.65 23.60
N PHE A 310 9.84 -6.60 22.67
CA PHE A 310 10.74 -7.73 22.39
C PHE A 310 12.13 -7.57 23.02
N GLY A 311 12.46 -6.39 23.56
CA GLY A 311 13.70 -6.15 24.27
C GLY A 311 14.96 -6.32 23.42
N ASN A 312 14.87 -6.23 22.09
CA ASN A 312 16.04 -6.38 21.23
C ASN A 312 17.02 -5.22 21.48
N PRO A 313 18.31 -5.50 21.76
CA PRO A 313 19.29 -4.46 22.00
C PRO A 313 19.51 -3.65 20.72
N ILE A 314 19.35 -2.33 20.83
CA ILE A 314 19.67 -1.40 19.74
C ILE A 314 20.98 -0.71 20.05
N SER A 315 21.91 -0.76 19.09
CA SER A 315 23.14 0.01 19.16
C SER A 315 22.83 1.51 19.06
N LEU A 316 23.59 2.35 19.77
CA LEU A 316 23.43 3.81 19.70
C LEU A 316 23.44 4.31 18.25
N TYR A 317 24.29 3.73 17.41
CA TYR A 317 24.39 4.07 15.99
C TYR A 317 23.16 3.67 15.17
N SER A 318 22.54 2.52 15.45
CA SER A 318 21.26 2.11 14.83
C SER A 318 20.12 3.05 15.25
N GLY A 319 20.12 3.52 16.50
CA GLY A 319 19.21 4.58 16.97
C GLY A 319 19.38 5.90 16.21
N ILE A 320 20.63 6.37 16.05
CA ILE A 320 20.96 7.58 15.27
C ILE A 320 20.54 7.41 13.81
N GLY A 321 20.84 6.25 13.20
CA GLY A 321 20.44 5.96 11.83
C GLY A 321 18.92 5.98 11.64
N THR A 322 18.17 5.43 12.59
CA THR A 322 16.70 5.44 12.58
C THR A 322 16.17 6.89 12.65
N LEU A 323 16.74 7.72 13.52
CA LEU A 323 16.38 9.15 13.59
C LEU A 323 16.71 9.88 12.29
N ALA A 324 17.84 9.58 11.65
CA ALA A 324 18.21 10.16 10.36
C ALA A 324 17.24 9.75 9.24
N VAL A 325 16.79 8.49 9.21
CA VAL A 325 15.75 8.02 8.27
C VAL A 325 14.44 8.77 8.48
N ILE A 326 13.98 8.90 9.73
CA ILE A 326 12.74 9.61 10.07
C ILE A 326 12.85 11.09 9.67
N ALA A 327 13.94 11.76 10.06
CA ALA A 327 14.18 13.16 9.71
C ALA A 327 14.26 13.37 8.20
N GLY A 328 14.95 12.48 7.48
CA GLY A 328 15.03 12.49 6.03
C GLY A 328 13.66 12.36 5.37
N VAL A 329 12.80 11.47 5.86
CA VAL A 329 11.42 11.32 5.36
C VAL A 329 10.57 12.56 5.65
N LEU A 330 10.70 13.17 6.83
CA LEU A 330 10.00 14.43 7.13
C LEU A 330 10.46 15.58 6.23
N GLY A 331 11.78 15.70 6.01
CA GLY A 331 12.36 16.65 5.07
C GLY A 331 11.89 16.42 3.63
N TYR A 332 11.84 15.15 3.22
CA TYR A 332 11.30 14.71 1.93
C TYR A 332 9.86 15.18 1.72
N ASN A 333 9.01 14.98 2.74
CA ASN A 333 7.60 15.39 2.67
C ASN A 333 7.46 16.90 2.54
N LYS A 334 8.26 17.65 3.29
CA LYS A 334 8.25 19.11 3.21
C LYS A 334 8.73 19.60 1.84
N ALA A 335 9.81 19.03 1.32
CA ALA A 335 10.33 19.34 -0.01
C ALA A 335 9.28 19.10 -1.11
N ARG A 336 8.58 17.97 -1.05
CA ARG A 336 7.52 17.62 -2.00
C ARG A 336 6.34 18.60 -1.94
N GLN A 337 5.92 19.00 -0.74
CA GLN A 337 4.87 20.02 -0.59
C GLN A 337 5.29 21.36 -1.23
N LEU A 338 6.54 21.76 -1.04
CA LEU A 338 7.07 22.98 -1.65
C LEU A 338 7.14 22.87 -3.17
N ASP A 339 7.54 21.72 -3.72
CA ASP A 339 7.54 21.48 -5.17
C ASP A 339 6.12 21.54 -5.75
N ALA A 340 5.13 20.95 -5.07
CA ALA A 340 3.73 21.02 -5.49
C ALA A 340 3.20 22.47 -5.50
N LEU A 341 3.49 23.23 -4.44
CA LEU A 341 3.13 24.66 -4.36
C LEU A 341 3.83 25.49 -5.45
N ARG A 342 5.08 25.18 -5.77
CA ARG A 342 5.83 25.86 -6.82
C ARG A 342 5.22 25.60 -8.19
N ILE A 343 4.87 24.36 -8.49
CA ILE A 343 4.17 23.98 -9.74
C ILE A 343 2.82 24.70 -9.81
N GLN A 344 2.06 24.74 -8.71
CA GLN A 344 0.78 25.43 -8.66
C GLN A 344 0.90 26.93 -8.97
N ARG A 345 1.90 27.62 -8.40
CA ARG A 345 2.17 29.05 -8.71
C ARG A 345 2.58 29.29 -10.16
N LEU A 346 3.28 28.34 -10.79
CA LEU A 346 3.67 28.44 -12.19
C LEU A 346 2.47 28.26 -13.14
N ILE A 347 1.49 27.43 -12.76
CA ILE A 347 0.28 27.16 -13.57
C ILE A 347 -0.82 28.21 -13.33
N MET A 348 -0.90 28.75 -12.11
CA MET A 348 -1.88 29.78 -11.71
C MET A 348 -1.14 31.02 -11.20
N PRO A 349 -0.66 31.91 -12.08
CA PRO A 349 -0.09 33.19 -11.67
C PRO A 349 -1.16 34.03 -10.96
N ASP A 350 -0.73 34.80 -9.97
CA ASP A 350 -1.55 35.47 -8.95
C ASP A 350 -2.87 36.07 -9.50
N GLY A 351 -4.01 35.51 -9.09
CA GLY A 351 -5.34 36.00 -9.51
C GLY A 351 -6.54 35.07 -9.27
N TYR A 352 -6.33 33.77 -9.00
CA TYR A 352 -7.42 32.83 -8.68
C TYR A 352 -7.54 32.58 -7.17
N PRO A 353 -8.77 32.53 -6.60
CA PRO A 353 -8.97 32.35 -5.16
C PRO A 353 -8.38 31.03 -4.65
N GLN A 354 -7.62 31.13 -3.56
CA GLN A 354 -6.96 30.01 -2.89
C GLN A 354 -7.99 29.04 -2.30
N LYS A 355 -8.13 27.84 -2.88
CA LYS A 355 -8.61 26.67 -2.16
C LYS A 355 -7.43 25.74 -1.90
N ILE A 356 -6.93 25.79 -0.68
CA ILE A 356 -5.82 24.97 -0.20
C ILE A 356 -6.34 23.52 -0.04
N ALA A 357 -5.92 22.63 -0.93
CA ALA A 357 -6.00 21.18 -0.71
C ALA A 357 -4.65 20.70 -0.16
N LEU A 358 -4.61 20.44 1.16
CA LEU A 358 -3.49 19.83 1.89
C LEU A 358 -3.98 18.58 2.61
#